data_AF-A0A2M9YCD4-F1
#
_entry.id   AF-A0A2M9YCD4-F1
#
_cell.length_a   1.000
_cell.length_b   1.000
_cell.length_c   1.000
_cell.angle_alpha   90.00
_cell.angle_beta   90.00
_cell.angle_gamma   90.00
#
_symmetry.space_group_name_H-M   'P 1'
#
loop_
_entity.id
_entity.type
_entity.pdbx_description
1 polymer ?
#
loop_
_entity_poly.entity_id
_entity_poly.type
_entity_poly.pdbx_seq_one_letter_code
_entity_poly.pdbx_strand_id
1 'polypeptide(L)'
;MSAIDLLQKFPESILSREAKWLGKLWKIISAEFDEVEVQLQLLKDIEYIYAATGLNLDRIGELVNQSRSSGQADEIYRLFILVAMAKRLAKGTVPEIIEIGNTVAGLENGGVFIPDGNVESEPATFTIEIQGDIDNFNVPTLLAGAIDSIRPAGVYAKVTIRFVFTETSGELFTKRCAIFDSTGTFDGLTLLNPQANYSIDQAAIGVGGEVQPPPVSGELSDEVLRKTVSIVPLPDGTREYTLRVAYDEANGEELSEIVFLSGSRSVFRDFFPDKTKNSTLVYDFKFKEAVI
;
A
#
# COMPACT_ATOMS: atom_id res chain seq x y z
N MET A 1 4.29 70.03 33.52
CA MET A 1 4.34 68.60 33.92
C MET A 1 5.80 68.25 34.14
N SER A 2 6.15 67.92 35.37
CA SER A 2 7.52 67.55 35.75
C SER A 2 7.82 66.12 35.30
N ALA A 3 9.08 65.78 35.04
CA ALA A 3 9.49 64.40 34.72
C ALA A 3 9.08 63.39 35.83
N ILE A 4 8.88 63.87 37.05
CA ILE A 4 8.37 63.09 38.20
C ILE A 4 6.88 62.72 38.03
N ASP A 5 6.07 63.55 37.37
CA ASP A 5 4.66 63.25 37.09
C ASP A 5 4.49 62.14 36.04
N LEU A 6 5.51 61.95 35.18
CA LEU A 6 5.56 60.87 34.19
C LEU A 6 6.00 59.54 34.82
N LEU A 7 6.86 59.57 35.84
CA LEU A 7 7.30 58.39 36.58
C LEU A 7 6.16 57.76 37.40
N GLN A 8 5.22 58.57 37.92
CA GLN A 8 4.00 58.06 38.57
C GLN A 8 3.02 57.34 37.63
N LYS A 9 3.19 57.47 36.30
CA LYS A 9 2.36 56.76 35.32
C LYS A 9 2.89 55.36 34.98
N PHE A 10 4.09 55.00 35.42
CA PHE A 10 4.62 53.63 35.31
C PHE A 10 4.14 52.80 36.52
N PRO A 11 3.48 51.65 36.33
CA PRO A 11 2.99 50.88 37.46
C PRO A 11 4.09 50.06 38.13
N GLU A 12 4.01 50.01 39.46
CA GLU A 12 4.95 49.34 40.37
C GLU A 12 5.02 47.81 40.21
N SER A 13 4.21 47.15 39.37
CA SER A 13 4.33 45.71 39.18
C SER A 13 3.51 45.16 38.01
N ILE A 14 4.14 44.29 37.21
CA ILE A 14 3.53 43.38 36.22
C ILE A 14 2.50 42.42 36.86
N LEU A 15 2.48 42.28 38.19
CA LEU A 15 1.61 41.34 38.91
C LEU A 15 0.21 41.89 39.24
N SER A 16 -0.08 43.18 38.99
CA SER A 16 -1.42 43.76 39.21
C SER A 16 -2.32 43.61 37.97
N ARG A 17 -2.57 42.36 37.55
CA ARG A 17 -3.11 41.99 36.23
C ARG A 17 -4.56 42.40 35.90
N GLU A 18 -5.41 42.73 36.87
CA GLU A 18 -6.87 42.77 36.58
C GLU A 18 -7.58 44.11 36.74
N ALA A 19 -7.11 45.03 37.59
CA ALA A 19 -7.88 46.24 37.93
C ALA A 19 -7.41 47.54 37.25
N LYS A 20 -6.15 47.62 36.81
CA LYS A 20 -5.54 48.88 36.32
C LYS A 20 -5.53 48.94 34.78
N TRP A 21 -5.66 50.15 34.24
CA TRP A 21 -5.67 50.41 32.79
C TRP A 21 -4.47 49.81 32.05
N LEU A 22 -3.29 49.74 32.69
CA LEU A 22 -2.12 49.10 32.08
C LEU A 22 -2.27 47.58 31.92
N GLY A 23 -2.96 46.89 32.84
CA GLY A 23 -3.26 45.46 32.68
C GLY A 23 -4.19 45.20 31.49
N LYS A 24 -5.15 46.10 31.24
CA LYS A 24 -6.00 46.06 30.03
C LYS A 24 -5.18 46.31 28.77
N LEU A 25 -4.25 47.27 28.78
CA LEU A 25 -3.34 47.54 27.66
C LEU A 25 -2.46 46.32 27.35
N TRP A 26 -1.85 45.70 28.37
CA TRP A 26 -1.05 44.49 28.19
C TRP A 26 -1.85 43.31 27.67
N LYS A 27 -3.13 43.14 28.06
CA LYS A 27 -4.01 42.11 27.51
C LYS A 27 -4.31 42.32 26.03
N ILE A 28 -4.52 43.58 25.61
CA ILE A 28 -4.71 43.90 24.19
C ILE A 28 -3.42 43.59 23.44
N ILE A 29 -2.28 44.09 23.91
CA ILE A 29 -0.98 43.84 23.29
C ILE A 29 -0.69 42.33 23.21
N SER A 30 -0.91 41.56 24.27
CA SER A 30 -0.68 40.11 24.25
C SER A 30 -1.57 39.40 23.25
N ALA A 31 -2.85 39.78 23.14
CA ALA A 31 -3.76 39.19 22.17
C ALA A 31 -3.30 39.44 20.72
N GLU A 32 -2.79 40.63 20.41
CA GLU A 32 -2.22 40.93 19.09
C GLU A 32 -0.93 40.12 18.85
N PHE A 33 -0.09 39.92 19.87
CA PHE A 33 1.11 39.08 19.75
C PHE A 33 0.76 37.60 19.54
N ASP A 34 -0.26 37.08 20.23
CA ASP A 34 -0.77 35.72 20.04
C ASP A 34 -1.30 35.54 18.62
N GLU A 35 -2.03 36.53 18.07
CA GLU A 35 -2.49 36.49 16.69
C GLU A 35 -1.33 36.49 15.68
N VAL A 36 -0.30 37.32 15.91
CA VAL A 36 0.90 37.33 15.08
C VAL A 36 1.62 35.98 15.14
N GLU A 37 1.73 35.35 16.30
CA GLU A 37 2.36 34.03 16.45
C GLU A 37 1.60 32.94 15.68
N VAL A 38 0.26 32.95 15.76
CA VAL A 38 -0.59 32.04 14.98
C VAL A 38 -0.40 32.26 13.48
N GLN A 39 -0.39 33.51 13.01
CA GLN A 39 -0.16 33.79 11.59
C GLN A 39 1.24 33.37 11.13
N LEU A 40 2.26 33.52 11.98
CA LEU A 40 3.61 33.10 11.68
C LEU A 40 3.72 31.57 11.60
N GLN A 41 2.99 30.85 12.45
CA GLN A 41 2.90 29.39 12.36
C GLN A 41 2.20 28.95 11.07
N LEU A 42 1.08 29.56 10.70
CA LEU A 42 0.40 29.29 9.43
C LEU A 42 1.32 29.53 8.22
N LEU A 43 2.16 30.56 8.28
CA LEU A 43 3.16 30.85 7.24
C LEU A 43 4.21 29.73 7.11
N LYS A 44 4.65 29.15 8.23
CA LYS A 44 5.56 28.00 8.21
C LYS A 44 4.88 26.75 7.66
N ASP A 45 3.63 26.52 8.04
CA ASP A 45 2.87 25.35 7.61
C ASP A 45 2.62 25.36 6.10
N ILE A 46 2.54 26.55 5.48
CA ILE A 46 2.45 26.74 4.02
C ILE A 46 3.70 26.23 3.28
N GLU A 47 4.89 26.37 3.86
CA GLU A 47 6.15 25.94 3.26
C GLU A 47 6.45 24.46 3.53
N TYR A 48 5.87 23.90 4.58
CA TYR A 48 6.14 22.53 4.99
C TYR A 48 5.32 21.53 4.17
N ILE A 49 5.99 20.67 3.40
CA ILE A 49 5.35 19.74 2.44
C ILE A 49 4.25 18.86 3.05
N TYR A 50 4.39 18.45 4.32
CA TYR A 50 3.40 17.61 4.99
C TYR A 50 2.14 18.37 5.43
N ALA A 51 2.22 19.70 5.59
CA ALA A 51 1.12 20.56 6.00
C ALA A 51 0.56 21.41 4.85
N ALA A 52 1.33 21.64 3.79
CA ALA A 52 0.93 22.41 2.63
C ALA A 52 -0.25 21.75 1.87
N THR A 53 -1.18 22.60 1.41
CA THR A 53 -2.39 22.21 0.67
C THR A 53 -2.63 23.12 -0.53
N GLY A 54 -3.39 22.62 -1.51
CA GLY A 54 -3.81 23.35 -2.71
C GLY A 54 -2.67 24.05 -3.46
N LEU A 55 -2.85 25.35 -3.73
CA LEU A 55 -1.91 26.18 -4.52
C LEU A 55 -0.49 26.22 -3.93
N ASN A 56 -0.35 26.16 -2.61
CA ASN A 56 0.97 26.20 -1.97
C ASN A 56 1.73 24.90 -2.22
N LEU A 57 1.04 23.77 -2.15
CA LEU A 57 1.60 22.47 -2.52
C LEU A 57 1.98 22.46 -4.02
N ASP A 58 1.21 23.12 -4.87
CA ASP A 58 1.53 23.27 -6.30
C ASP A 58 2.82 24.06 -6.53
N ARG A 59 3.02 25.17 -5.79
CA ARG A 59 4.28 25.93 -5.83
C ARG A 59 5.47 25.10 -5.38
N ILE A 60 5.31 24.27 -4.33
CA ILE A 60 6.36 23.34 -3.90
C ILE A 60 6.65 22.32 -5.03
N GLY A 61 5.62 21.82 -5.69
CA GLY A 61 5.75 20.94 -6.86
C GLY A 61 6.51 21.59 -8.02
N GLU A 62 6.23 22.84 -8.34
CA GLU A 62 6.93 23.60 -9.38
C GLU A 62 8.45 23.69 -9.09
N LEU A 63 8.86 23.88 -7.84
CA LEU A 63 10.29 23.88 -7.46
C LEU A 63 10.98 22.54 -7.80
N VAL A 64 10.22 21.44 -7.78
CA VAL A 64 10.71 20.11 -8.12
C VAL A 64 10.36 19.68 -9.56
N ASN A 65 9.88 20.59 -10.40
CA ASN A 65 9.38 20.32 -11.76
C ASN A 65 8.31 19.21 -11.79
N GLN A 66 7.50 19.11 -10.73
CA GLN A 66 6.39 18.19 -10.66
C GLN A 66 5.10 18.99 -10.85
N SER A 67 4.31 18.64 -11.86
CA SER A 67 3.01 19.27 -12.11
C SER A 67 1.88 18.38 -11.60
N ARG A 68 0.81 19.01 -11.12
CA ARG A 68 -0.40 18.31 -10.67
C ARG A 68 -1.24 17.86 -11.86
N SER A 69 -1.71 16.61 -11.82
CA SER A 69 -2.68 16.10 -12.80
C SER A 69 -4.10 16.61 -12.49
N SER A 70 -4.94 16.76 -13.52
CA SER A 70 -6.32 17.20 -13.32
C SER A 70 -7.09 16.24 -12.40
N GLY A 71 -7.72 16.78 -11.35
CA GLY A 71 -8.48 15.99 -10.36
C GLY A 71 -7.63 15.23 -9.32
N GLN A 72 -6.31 15.43 -9.29
CA GLN A 72 -5.43 14.78 -8.32
C GLN A 72 -5.58 15.38 -6.91
N ALA A 73 -5.84 14.50 -5.93
CA ALA A 73 -5.92 14.87 -4.50
C ALA A 73 -4.57 15.32 -3.94
N ASP A 74 -4.59 16.15 -2.90
CA ASP A 74 -3.39 16.72 -2.26
C ASP A 74 -2.48 15.63 -1.68
N GLU A 75 -3.04 14.59 -1.06
CA GLU A 75 -2.29 13.47 -0.48
C GLU A 75 -1.46 12.74 -1.54
N ILE A 76 -2.11 12.47 -2.67
CA ILE A 76 -1.48 11.79 -3.81
C ILE A 76 -0.40 12.70 -4.41
N TYR A 77 -0.72 13.97 -4.62
CA TYR A 77 0.21 14.91 -5.23
C TYR A 77 1.45 15.15 -4.34
N ARG A 78 1.27 15.23 -3.02
CA ARG A 78 2.36 15.32 -2.04
C ARG A 78 3.33 14.15 -2.16
N LEU A 79 2.80 12.94 -2.33
CA LEU A 79 3.63 11.75 -2.55
C LEU A 79 4.50 11.89 -3.82
N PHE A 80 3.93 12.37 -4.93
CA PHE A 80 4.71 12.59 -6.15
C PHE A 80 5.79 13.66 -5.99
N ILE A 81 5.53 14.72 -5.23
CA ILE A 81 6.55 15.73 -4.91
C ILE A 81 7.70 15.09 -4.12
N LEU A 82 7.38 14.29 -3.09
CA LEU A 82 8.39 13.56 -2.30
C LEU A 82 9.22 12.61 -3.18
N VAL A 83 8.56 11.90 -4.11
CA VAL A 83 9.24 11.06 -5.11
C VAL A 83 10.16 11.88 -6.00
N ALA A 84 9.70 13.03 -6.51
CA ALA A 84 10.51 13.90 -7.37
C ALA A 84 11.73 14.47 -6.62
N MET A 85 11.57 14.82 -5.33
CA MET A 85 12.68 15.22 -4.46
C MET A 85 13.68 14.08 -4.29
N ALA A 86 13.19 12.88 -3.93
CA ALA A 86 14.05 11.72 -3.73
C ALA A 86 14.78 11.32 -5.02
N LYS A 87 14.11 11.38 -6.18
CA LYS A 87 14.72 11.15 -7.50
C LYS A 87 15.88 12.11 -7.78
N ARG A 88 15.75 13.40 -7.44
CA ARG A 88 16.81 14.39 -7.64
C ARG A 88 18.02 14.15 -6.73
N LEU A 89 17.79 13.57 -5.55
CA LEU A 89 18.84 13.23 -4.59
C LEU A 89 19.48 11.88 -4.89
N ALA A 90 18.72 10.94 -5.46
CA ALA A 90 19.15 9.59 -5.75
C ALA A 90 20.13 9.53 -6.92
N LYS A 91 21.08 8.60 -6.83
CA LYS A 91 22.04 8.28 -7.90
C LYS A 91 21.55 7.14 -8.80
N GLY A 92 20.33 6.64 -8.54
CA GLY A 92 19.71 5.54 -9.29
C GLY A 92 20.25 4.18 -8.89
N THR A 93 20.80 4.04 -7.68
CA THR A 93 21.29 2.76 -7.18
C THR A 93 20.14 1.89 -6.68
N VAL A 94 20.31 0.57 -6.73
CA VAL A 94 19.31 -0.41 -6.26
C VAL A 94 18.81 -0.13 -4.84
N PRO A 95 19.67 0.14 -3.83
CA PRO A 95 19.21 0.43 -2.47
C PRO A 95 18.33 1.69 -2.39
N GLU A 96 18.67 2.75 -3.13
CA GLU A 96 17.88 3.98 -3.16
C GLU A 96 16.51 3.74 -3.80
N ILE A 97 16.44 2.91 -4.84
CA ILE A 97 15.16 2.54 -5.47
C ILE A 97 14.28 1.77 -4.49
N ILE A 98 14.84 0.87 -3.68
CA ILE A 98 14.11 0.14 -2.63
C ILE A 98 13.60 1.12 -1.56
N GLU A 99 14.42 2.06 -1.10
CA GLU A 99 14.05 3.06 -0.10
C GLU A 99 12.89 3.96 -0.57
N ILE A 100 12.98 4.45 -1.82
CA ILE A 100 11.90 5.23 -2.42
C ILE A 100 10.65 4.37 -2.60
N GLY A 101 10.82 3.11 -3.03
CA GLY A 101 9.72 2.16 -3.18
C GLY A 101 8.95 1.94 -1.88
N ASN A 102 9.65 1.73 -0.76
CA ASN A 102 9.05 1.56 0.55
C ASN A 102 8.30 2.83 1.00
N THR A 103 8.86 4.01 0.73
CA THR A 103 8.24 5.30 1.06
C THR A 103 6.96 5.51 0.25
N VAL A 104 6.96 5.17 -1.04
CA VAL A 104 5.81 5.34 -1.94
C VAL A 104 4.73 4.31 -1.71
N ALA A 105 5.11 3.08 -1.38
CA ALA A 105 4.17 2.01 -1.11
C ALA A 105 3.51 2.15 0.28
N GLY A 106 3.98 3.07 1.14
CA GLY A 106 3.38 3.35 2.45
C GLY A 106 3.33 2.11 3.35
N LEU A 107 4.29 1.20 3.17
CA LEU A 107 4.23 -0.12 3.78
C LEU A 107 4.75 -0.07 5.21
N GLU A 108 3.84 -0.14 6.18
CA GLU A 108 4.21 -0.42 7.57
C GLU A 108 4.55 -1.92 7.78
N ASN A 109 3.96 -2.83 6.98
CA ASN A 109 4.05 -4.29 7.16
C ASN A 109 4.48 -5.07 5.89
N GLY A 110 4.82 -4.38 4.81
CA GLY A 110 5.28 -4.97 3.55
C GLY A 110 6.71 -4.57 3.24
N GLY A 111 7.38 -5.29 2.34
CA GLY A 111 8.72 -4.94 1.90
C GLY A 111 8.83 -4.92 0.39
N VAL A 112 9.53 -3.91 -0.12
CA VAL A 112 10.03 -3.87 -1.49
C VAL A 112 11.32 -4.67 -1.55
N PHE A 113 11.33 -5.73 -2.36
CA PHE A 113 12.51 -6.54 -2.57
C PHE A 113 12.79 -6.71 -4.05
N ILE A 114 14.07 -6.77 -4.41
CA ILE A 114 14.51 -7.15 -5.75
C ILE A 114 15.00 -8.60 -5.61
N PRO A 115 14.27 -9.59 -6.17
CA PRO A 115 14.65 -10.98 -6.02
C PRO A 115 15.98 -11.25 -6.75
N ASP A 116 16.96 -11.82 -6.04
CA ASP A 116 18.28 -12.16 -6.57
C ASP A 116 18.27 -13.39 -7.52
N GLY A 117 17.10 -13.87 -7.94
CA GLY A 117 17.03 -14.96 -8.90
C GLY A 117 15.62 -15.26 -9.39
N ASN A 118 15.31 -14.88 -10.63
CA ASN A 118 14.91 -15.84 -11.67
C ASN A 118 14.69 -15.16 -13.04
N VAL A 119 15.53 -15.57 -14.00
CA VAL A 119 15.14 -16.18 -15.29
C VAL A 119 14.20 -15.37 -16.20
N GLU A 120 14.71 -14.24 -16.66
CA GLU A 120 14.62 -13.74 -18.05
C GLU A 120 15.38 -12.41 -18.03
N SER A 121 16.71 -12.50 -18.04
CA SER A 121 17.58 -11.32 -18.04
C SER A 121 17.50 -10.67 -19.42
N GLU A 122 16.38 -9.99 -19.67
CA GLU A 122 16.35 -8.92 -20.64
C GLU A 122 17.43 -7.91 -20.22
N PRO A 123 18.30 -7.49 -21.14
CA PRO A 123 19.36 -6.56 -20.81
C PRO A 123 18.73 -5.27 -20.26
N ALA A 124 19.29 -4.80 -19.14
CA ALA A 124 18.82 -3.60 -18.45
C ALA A 124 17.37 -3.68 -17.92
N THR A 125 16.94 -4.82 -17.37
CA THR A 125 15.65 -4.93 -16.67
C THR A 125 15.85 -5.27 -15.19
N PHE A 126 15.11 -4.62 -14.29
CA PHE A 126 14.98 -5.05 -12.89
C PHE A 126 13.52 -5.27 -12.52
N THR A 127 13.28 -6.21 -11.61
CA THR A 127 11.94 -6.51 -11.09
C THR A 127 11.87 -6.05 -9.65
N ILE A 128 10.85 -5.26 -9.34
CA ILE A 128 10.47 -4.90 -7.98
C ILE A 128 9.29 -5.78 -7.58
N GLU A 129 9.50 -6.55 -6.54
CA GLU A 129 8.44 -7.32 -5.90
C GLU A 129 8.02 -6.64 -4.61
N ILE A 130 6.72 -6.55 -4.42
CA ILE A 130 6.12 -6.00 -3.21
C ILE A 130 5.18 -7.03 -2.67
N GLN A 131 5.40 -7.41 -1.44
CA GLN A 131 4.62 -8.44 -0.80
C GLN A 131 3.84 -7.87 0.36
N GLY A 132 2.57 -8.27 0.46
CA GLY A 132 1.70 -7.90 1.57
C GLY A 132 0.51 -8.84 1.72
N ASP A 133 -0.15 -8.70 2.86
CA ASP A 133 -1.43 -9.32 3.16
C ASP A 133 -2.55 -8.66 2.35
N ILE A 134 -3.40 -9.43 1.69
CA ILE A 134 -4.33 -8.89 0.70
C ILE A 134 -5.36 -7.92 1.29
N ASP A 135 -5.81 -8.18 2.52
CA ASP A 135 -6.85 -7.39 3.16
C ASP A 135 -6.37 -5.98 3.51
N ASN A 136 -5.12 -5.90 3.96
CA ASN A 136 -4.53 -4.67 4.47
C ASN A 136 -3.60 -3.98 3.46
N PHE A 137 -3.25 -4.65 2.37
CA PHE A 137 -2.34 -4.12 1.36
C PHE A 137 -3.09 -3.25 0.36
N ASN A 138 -2.92 -1.93 0.49
CA ASN A 138 -3.34 -0.99 -0.54
C ASN A 138 -2.39 -1.07 -1.72
N VAL A 139 -2.92 -1.38 -2.90
CA VAL A 139 -2.13 -1.43 -4.15
C VAL A 139 -1.65 -0.01 -4.43
N PRO A 140 -0.33 0.23 -4.42
CA PRO A 140 0.18 1.54 -4.76
C PRO A 140 0.18 1.65 -6.29
N THR A 141 -0.98 1.88 -6.90
CA THR A 141 -1.16 1.97 -8.37
C THR A 141 -0.21 2.99 -9.01
N LEU A 142 0.19 4.00 -8.24
CA LEU A 142 1.09 5.07 -8.61
C LEU A 142 2.57 4.67 -8.54
N LEU A 143 2.89 3.60 -7.83
CA LEU A 143 4.27 3.17 -7.63
C LEU A 143 4.92 2.73 -8.94
N ALA A 144 4.18 2.08 -9.83
CA ALA A 144 4.71 1.76 -11.15
C ALA A 144 5.15 3.02 -11.90
N GLY A 145 4.34 4.08 -11.85
CA GLY A 145 4.71 5.38 -12.43
C GLY A 145 5.89 6.04 -11.69
N ALA A 146 5.94 5.95 -10.36
CA ALA A 146 7.04 6.48 -9.57
C ALA A 146 8.37 5.76 -9.91
N ILE A 147 8.37 4.43 -9.92
CA ILE A 147 9.54 3.61 -10.29
C ILE A 147 9.96 3.89 -11.73
N ASP A 148 8.99 3.97 -12.66
CA ASP A 148 9.23 4.32 -14.06
C ASP A 148 9.91 5.68 -14.19
N SER A 149 9.58 6.63 -13.31
CA SER A 149 10.20 7.95 -13.28
C SER A 149 11.62 7.95 -12.71
N ILE A 150 11.95 7.03 -11.79
CA ILE A 150 13.26 7.00 -11.09
C ILE A 150 14.28 6.16 -11.86
N ARG A 151 13.83 5.15 -12.63
CA ARG A 151 14.74 4.25 -13.33
C ARG A 151 15.67 5.01 -14.30
N PRO A 152 16.93 4.58 -14.45
CA PRO A 152 17.81 5.15 -15.45
C PRO A 152 17.25 4.96 -16.87
N ALA A 153 17.58 5.89 -17.78
CA ALA A 153 17.15 5.79 -19.16
C ALA A 153 17.64 4.48 -19.81
N GLY A 154 16.74 3.78 -20.51
CA GLY A 154 17.04 2.50 -21.13
C GLY A 154 16.98 1.28 -20.21
N VAL A 155 16.71 1.48 -18.90
CA VAL A 155 16.53 0.38 -17.94
C VAL A 155 15.04 0.14 -17.74
N TYR A 156 14.49 -1.04 -18.03
CA TYR A 156 13.08 -1.36 -17.81
C TYR A 156 12.84 -1.81 -16.35
N ALA A 157 11.68 -1.44 -15.80
CA ALA A 157 11.30 -1.79 -14.43
C ALA A 157 9.98 -2.58 -14.46
N LYS A 158 10.01 -3.83 -13.99
CA LYS A 158 8.83 -4.67 -13.84
C LYS A 158 8.35 -4.60 -12.40
N VAL A 159 7.16 -4.05 -12.17
CA VAL A 159 6.56 -4.02 -10.82
C VAL A 159 5.59 -5.18 -10.68
N THR A 160 5.85 -6.03 -9.69
CA THR A 160 5.03 -7.19 -9.34
C THR A 160 4.51 -7.00 -7.92
N ILE A 161 3.18 -7.05 -7.76
CA ILE A 161 2.51 -7.02 -6.47
C ILE A 161 2.11 -8.45 -6.13
N ARG A 162 2.53 -8.89 -4.96
CA ARG A 162 2.33 -10.24 -4.46
C ARG A 162 1.42 -10.21 -3.24
N PHE A 163 0.22 -10.72 -3.43
CA PHE A 163 -0.74 -10.92 -2.36
C PHE A 163 -0.55 -12.33 -1.79
N VAL A 164 -0.40 -12.41 -0.48
CA VAL A 164 -0.18 -13.71 0.19
C VAL A 164 -1.40 -14.08 1.01
N PHE A 165 -1.98 -15.22 0.66
CA PHE A 165 -3.04 -15.89 1.39
C PHE A 165 -2.44 -16.99 2.26
N THR A 166 -3.02 -17.13 3.43
CA THR A 166 -2.71 -18.22 4.36
C THR A 166 -3.99 -19.02 4.57
N GLU A 167 -3.88 -20.23 5.11
CA GLU A 167 -5.04 -21.04 5.47
C GLU A 167 -6.02 -20.35 6.44
N THR A 168 -5.59 -19.27 7.10
CA THR A 168 -6.41 -18.48 8.02
C THR A 168 -7.04 -17.23 7.41
N SER A 169 -6.67 -16.84 6.17
CA SER A 169 -7.22 -15.61 5.57
C SER A 169 -8.61 -15.83 4.96
N GLY A 170 -8.88 -17.03 4.44
CA GLY A 170 -10.12 -17.35 3.74
C GLY A 170 -10.81 -18.64 4.19
N GLU A 171 -11.77 -19.08 3.38
CA GLU A 171 -12.50 -20.32 3.56
C GLU A 171 -11.71 -21.51 2.99
N LEU A 172 -11.27 -22.39 3.89
CA LEU A 172 -10.56 -23.61 3.54
C LEU A 172 -11.54 -24.80 3.51
N PHE A 173 -11.67 -25.43 2.36
CA PHE A 173 -12.56 -26.60 2.19
C PHE A 173 -11.84 -27.93 2.40
N THR A 174 -10.50 -27.95 2.24
CA THR A 174 -9.71 -29.15 2.51
C THR A 174 -8.33 -28.86 3.12
N LYS A 175 -8.07 -29.57 4.23
CA LYS A 175 -6.85 -29.68 5.05
C LYS A 175 -5.82 -30.71 4.57
N ARG A 176 -4.52 -30.42 4.53
CA ARG A 176 -3.51 -31.46 4.86
C ARG A 176 -3.39 -31.57 6.38
N CYS A 177 -3.79 -32.71 6.93
CA CYS A 177 -3.68 -32.99 8.37
C CYS A 177 -2.94 -34.33 8.61
N ALA A 178 -2.06 -34.36 9.61
CA ALA A 178 -1.41 -35.60 10.06
C ALA A 178 -2.33 -36.48 10.93
N ILE A 179 -3.43 -35.91 11.45
CA ILE A 179 -4.35 -36.55 12.40
C ILE A 179 -5.77 -36.40 11.86
N PHE A 180 -6.58 -37.43 12.07
CA PHE A 180 -8.01 -37.39 11.77
C PHE A 180 -8.75 -36.57 12.83
N ASP A 181 -9.07 -35.33 12.51
CA ASP A 181 -9.71 -34.38 13.43
C ASP A 181 -11.22 -34.21 13.17
N SER A 182 -11.78 -34.96 12.20
CA SER A 182 -13.18 -34.90 11.76
C SER A 182 -13.65 -33.53 11.25
N THR A 183 -12.74 -32.57 11.03
CA THR A 183 -13.09 -31.22 10.54
C THR A 183 -13.15 -31.14 9.01
N GLY A 184 -12.55 -32.13 8.32
CA GLY A 184 -12.55 -32.25 6.87
C GLY A 184 -13.86 -32.76 6.27
N THR A 185 -14.12 -32.41 5.01
CA THR A 185 -15.16 -33.05 4.21
C THR A 185 -14.79 -34.53 3.98
N PHE A 186 -15.74 -35.44 4.21
CA PHE A 186 -15.60 -36.89 3.97
C PHE A 186 -15.69 -37.22 2.47
N ASP A 187 -15.00 -36.45 1.63
CA ASP A 187 -15.12 -36.48 0.17
C ASP A 187 -13.97 -37.23 -0.53
N GLY A 188 -13.15 -37.93 0.27
CA GLY A 188 -11.98 -38.68 -0.18
C GLY A 188 -10.74 -37.82 -0.43
N LEU A 189 -10.85 -36.49 -0.28
CA LEU A 189 -9.69 -35.62 -0.27
C LEU A 189 -9.06 -35.69 1.14
N THR A 190 -9.83 -35.33 2.17
CA THR A 190 -9.34 -35.07 3.54
C THR A 190 -8.99 -36.29 4.40
N LEU A 191 -8.90 -37.49 3.81
CA LEU A 191 -8.75 -38.76 4.53
C LEU A 191 -7.36 -39.38 4.34
N LEU A 192 -6.56 -39.37 5.40
CA LEU A 192 -5.41 -40.25 5.63
C LEU A 192 -4.36 -40.28 4.52
N ASN A 193 -3.85 -39.13 4.08
CA ASN A 193 -2.57 -39.15 3.39
C ASN A 193 -1.78 -37.85 3.61
N PRO A 194 -0.66 -37.87 4.37
CA PRO A 194 0.29 -36.75 4.35
C PRO A 194 0.92 -36.53 2.96
N GLN A 195 0.73 -37.48 2.03
CA GLN A 195 0.99 -37.36 0.59
C GLN A 195 -0.30 -37.17 -0.25
N ALA A 196 -1.44 -36.79 0.35
CA ALA A 196 -2.62 -36.36 -0.40
C ALA A 196 -2.22 -35.12 -1.20
N ASN A 197 -1.73 -35.37 -2.39
CA ASN A 197 -1.45 -34.36 -3.38
C ASN A 197 -2.80 -33.98 -3.96
N TYR A 198 -3.55 -33.10 -3.30
CA TYR A 198 -4.47 -32.30 -4.08
C TYR A 198 -3.59 -31.50 -5.02
N SER A 199 -3.63 -31.86 -6.29
CA SER A 199 -2.97 -31.07 -7.32
C SER A 199 -3.84 -29.83 -7.49
N ILE A 200 -3.58 -28.80 -6.68
CA ILE A 200 -4.14 -27.49 -6.95
C ILE A 200 -3.57 -27.08 -8.31
N ASP A 201 -4.34 -27.33 -9.35
CA ASP A 201 -3.93 -27.25 -10.75
C ASP A 201 -4.46 -25.98 -11.38
N GLN A 202 -5.56 -25.43 -10.86
CA GLN A 202 -6.19 -24.21 -11.35
C GLN A 202 -6.49 -23.24 -10.23
N ALA A 203 -6.51 -21.96 -10.59
CA ALA A 203 -7.08 -20.91 -9.79
C ALA A 203 -7.87 -19.98 -10.70
N ALA A 204 -8.96 -19.44 -10.17
CA ALA A 204 -9.75 -18.42 -10.83
C ALA A 204 -9.81 -17.18 -9.94
N ILE A 205 -9.93 -16.02 -10.60
CA ILE A 205 -10.10 -14.72 -9.97
C ILE A 205 -11.27 -13.99 -10.60
N GLY A 206 -11.98 -13.22 -9.78
CA GLY A 206 -13.25 -12.61 -10.14
C GLY A 206 -13.45 -11.23 -9.52
N VAL A 207 -14.52 -10.59 -9.97
CA VAL A 207 -15.12 -9.43 -9.32
C VAL A 207 -16.23 -10.00 -8.44
N GLY A 208 -16.18 -9.77 -7.14
CA GLY A 208 -17.20 -10.31 -6.23
C GLY A 208 -18.62 -9.95 -6.68
N GLY A 209 -19.59 -10.81 -6.39
CA GLY A 209 -20.98 -10.64 -6.82
C GLY A 209 -21.98 -10.92 -5.70
N GLU A 210 -23.23 -10.49 -5.88
CA GLU A 210 -24.30 -10.72 -4.89
C GLU A 210 -24.67 -12.21 -4.75
N VAL A 211 -24.36 -13.02 -5.77
CA VAL A 211 -24.69 -14.44 -5.81
C VAL A 211 -23.47 -15.26 -5.39
N GLN A 212 -23.49 -15.77 -4.15
CA GLN A 212 -22.43 -16.66 -3.69
C GLN A 212 -22.58 -18.06 -4.32
N PRO A 213 -21.57 -18.54 -5.07
CA PRO A 213 -21.60 -19.86 -5.66
C PRO A 213 -21.51 -20.93 -4.55
N PRO A 214 -22.15 -22.11 -4.74
CA PRO A 214 -22.16 -23.18 -3.76
C PRO A 214 -20.76 -23.52 -3.21
N PRO A 215 -20.61 -23.92 -1.94
CA PRO A 215 -19.30 -24.12 -1.29
C PRO A 215 -18.39 -25.13 -2.02
N VAL A 216 -19.01 -26.12 -2.67
CA VAL A 216 -18.31 -27.22 -3.35
C VAL A 216 -18.10 -26.93 -4.85
N SER A 217 -18.76 -25.91 -5.38
CA SER A 217 -18.60 -25.51 -6.77
C SER A 217 -17.31 -24.71 -6.92
N GLY A 218 -16.48 -25.06 -7.91
CA GLY A 218 -15.28 -24.31 -8.26
C GLY A 218 -15.56 -23.00 -9.01
N GLU A 219 -16.78 -22.50 -8.91
CA GLU A 219 -17.28 -21.29 -9.56
C GLU A 219 -17.02 -20.07 -8.67
N LEU A 220 -16.85 -18.91 -9.30
CA LEU A 220 -16.81 -17.60 -8.65
C LEU A 220 -18.14 -16.88 -8.91
N SER A 221 -18.42 -15.81 -8.15
CA SER A 221 -19.64 -15.03 -8.30
C SER A 221 -19.70 -14.35 -9.68
N ASP A 222 -18.58 -13.74 -10.09
CA ASP A 222 -18.34 -13.29 -11.46
C ASP A 222 -16.87 -13.54 -11.83
N GLU A 223 -16.63 -14.54 -12.68
CA GLU A 223 -15.28 -14.98 -13.03
C GLU A 223 -14.69 -14.10 -14.14
N VAL A 224 -13.54 -13.50 -13.85
CA VAL A 224 -12.78 -12.70 -14.83
C VAL A 224 -11.75 -13.55 -15.55
N LEU A 225 -11.02 -14.39 -14.80
CA LEU A 225 -9.86 -15.10 -15.32
C LEU A 225 -9.65 -16.42 -14.58
N ARG A 226 -9.32 -17.47 -15.33
CA ARG A 226 -8.98 -18.80 -14.80
C ARG A 226 -7.72 -19.33 -15.47
N LYS A 227 -6.74 -19.73 -14.67
CA LYS A 227 -5.43 -20.18 -15.16
C LYS A 227 -4.87 -21.33 -14.35
N THR A 228 -3.90 -22.01 -14.94
CA THR A 228 -3.11 -23.01 -14.26
C THR A 228 -2.21 -22.36 -13.21
N VAL A 229 -2.11 -23.00 -12.05
CA VAL A 229 -1.32 -22.51 -10.92
C VAL A 229 0.12 -23.01 -11.01
N SER A 230 1.07 -22.14 -10.71
CA SER A 230 2.47 -22.54 -10.53
C SER A 230 2.68 -23.07 -9.12
N ILE A 231 3.20 -24.29 -8.99
CA ILE A 231 3.43 -24.96 -7.71
C ILE A 231 4.92 -24.95 -7.39
N VAL A 232 5.28 -24.39 -6.23
CA VAL A 232 6.66 -24.38 -5.73
C VAL A 232 6.72 -25.17 -4.43
N PRO A 233 7.47 -26.30 -4.36
CA PRO A 233 7.69 -27.00 -3.12
C PRO A 233 8.67 -26.23 -2.23
N LEU A 234 8.35 -26.10 -0.94
CA LEU A 234 9.19 -25.44 0.05
C LEU A 234 10.05 -26.45 0.84
N PRO A 235 11.19 -26.01 1.43
CA PRO A 235 12.08 -26.89 2.18
C PRO A 235 11.46 -27.56 3.41
N ASP A 236 10.40 -26.96 3.96
CA ASP A 236 9.63 -27.46 5.10
C ASP A 236 8.58 -28.52 4.72
N GLY A 237 8.49 -28.88 3.44
CA GLY A 237 7.51 -29.86 2.92
C GLY A 237 6.13 -29.29 2.62
N THR A 238 5.93 -27.99 2.80
CA THR A 238 4.74 -27.25 2.35
C THR A 238 4.86 -26.87 0.88
N ARG A 239 3.78 -26.34 0.30
CA ARG A 239 3.74 -25.84 -1.08
C ARG A 239 3.23 -24.41 -1.14
N GLU A 240 3.76 -23.67 -2.10
CA GLU A 240 3.21 -22.39 -2.53
C GLU A 240 2.56 -22.55 -3.90
N TYR A 241 1.37 -21.96 -4.02
CA TYR A 241 0.53 -21.98 -5.20
C TYR A 241 0.39 -20.55 -5.69
N THR A 242 0.87 -20.26 -6.90
CA THR A 242 0.86 -18.89 -7.46
C THR A 242 -0.02 -18.81 -8.70
N LEU A 243 -1.01 -17.93 -8.67
CA LEU A 243 -1.75 -17.45 -9.84
C LEU A 243 -1.18 -16.10 -10.27
N ARG A 244 -0.68 -16.02 -11.50
CA ARG A 244 -0.10 -14.78 -12.06
C ARG A 244 -1.03 -14.14 -13.09
N VAL A 245 -1.36 -12.87 -12.85
CA VAL A 245 -2.13 -12.00 -13.76
C VAL A 245 -1.16 -11.01 -14.42
N ALA A 246 -1.01 -11.13 -15.74
CA ALA A 246 -0.06 -10.37 -16.54
C ALA A 246 -0.51 -8.91 -16.81
N TYR A 247 0.34 -8.13 -17.46
CA TYR A 247 0.09 -6.71 -17.76
C TYR A 247 -1.12 -6.49 -18.68
N ASP A 248 -1.42 -7.43 -19.56
CA ASP A 248 -2.50 -7.36 -20.55
C ASP A 248 -3.80 -8.04 -20.10
N GLU A 249 -3.81 -8.63 -18.90
CA GLU A 249 -4.94 -9.38 -18.36
C GLU A 249 -5.72 -8.58 -17.31
N ALA A 250 -7.06 -8.77 -17.33
CA ALA A 250 -8.01 -8.23 -16.34
C ALA A 250 -7.89 -6.70 -16.11
N ASN A 251 -7.45 -5.94 -17.12
CA ASN A 251 -7.26 -4.50 -16.99
C ASN A 251 -8.60 -3.76 -16.89
N GLY A 252 -8.75 -2.91 -15.88
CA GLY A 252 -9.98 -2.18 -15.59
C GLY A 252 -10.92 -2.92 -14.64
N GLU A 253 -10.61 -4.17 -14.28
CA GLU A 253 -11.41 -4.97 -13.36
C GLU A 253 -11.04 -4.67 -11.90
N GLU A 254 -12.05 -4.73 -11.03
CA GLU A 254 -11.92 -4.58 -9.57
C GLU A 254 -11.90 -5.96 -8.93
N LEU A 255 -10.72 -6.58 -8.89
CA LEU A 255 -10.58 -7.96 -8.43
C LEU A 255 -10.84 -8.05 -6.93
N SER A 256 -11.73 -8.94 -6.51
CA SER A 256 -12.14 -9.07 -5.10
C SER A 256 -12.49 -10.49 -4.65
N GLU A 257 -12.43 -11.47 -5.54
CA GLU A 257 -12.69 -12.87 -5.20
C GLU A 257 -11.65 -13.79 -5.84
N ILE A 258 -11.16 -14.79 -5.11
CA ILE A 258 -10.25 -15.82 -5.63
C ILE A 258 -10.66 -17.22 -5.17
N VAL A 259 -10.44 -18.21 -6.03
CA VAL A 259 -10.57 -19.63 -5.68
C VAL A 259 -9.40 -20.43 -6.21
N PHE A 260 -8.85 -21.30 -5.37
CA PHE A 260 -7.89 -22.33 -5.75
C PHE A 260 -8.57 -23.69 -5.82
N LEU A 261 -8.26 -24.45 -6.87
CA LEU A 261 -9.02 -25.61 -7.29
C LEU A 261 -8.12 -26.80 -7.50
N SER A 262 -8.63 -27.98 -7.13
CA SER A 262 -8.09 -29.27 -7.53
C SER A 262 -9.09 -29.93 -8.48
N GLY A 263 -8.86 -29.80 -9.78
CA GLY A 263 -9.84 -30.13 -10.82
C GLY A 263 -11.05 -29.19 -10.75
N SER A 264 -12.23 -29.73 -10.47
CA SER A 264 -13.48 -28.94 -10.37
C SER A 264 -13.87 -28.55 -8.94
N ARG A 265 -13.03 -28.88 -7.94
CA ARG A 265 -13.35 -28.73 -6.52
C ARG A 265 -12.59 -27.57 -5.90
N SER A 266 -13.30 -26.76 -5.13
CA SER A 266 -12.74 -25.68 -4.29
C SER A 266 -11.90 -26.26 -3.18
N VAL A 267 -10.65 -25.81 -3.11
CA VAL A 267 -9.71 -26.12 -2.03
C VAL A 267 -9.65 -24.96 -1.04
N PHE A 268 -9.54 -23.75 -1.58
CA PHE A 268 -9.49 -22.51 -0.83
C PHE A 268 -10.25 -21.44 -1.61
N ARG A 269 -11.05 -20.63 -0.91
CA ARG A 269 -11.72 -19.45 -1.47
C ARG A 269 -11.51 -18.28 -0.52
N ASP A 270 -11.32 -17.09 -1.09
CA ASP A 270 -11.25 -15.88 -0.28
C ASP A 270 -11.96 -14.71 -0.98
N PHE A 271 -12.47 -13.79 -0.16
CA PHE A 271 -13.06 -12.52 -0.57
C PHE A 271 -12.26 -11.40 0.07
N PHE A 272 -11.78 -10.46 -0.73
CA PHE A 272 -10.87 -9.41 -0.28
C PHE A 272 -11.28 -8.04 -0.84
N PRO A 273 -10.82 -6.92 -0.24
CA PRO A 273 -11.16 -5.58 -0.73
C PRO A 273 -10.73 -5.37 -2.18
N ASP A 274 -11.53 -4.64 -2.95
CA ASP A 274 -11.32 -4.43 -4.38
C ASP A 274 -9.90 -3.99 -4.73
N LYS A 275 -9.24 -4.76 -5.59
CA LYS A 275 -7.91 -4.49 -6.13
C LYS A 275 -8.03 -4.18 -7.61
N THR A 276 -8.12 -2.88 -7.94
CA THR A 276 -8.17 -2.42 -9.33
C THR A 276 -6.92 -2.89 -10.08
N LYS A 277 -7.10 -3.64 -11.16
CA LYS A 277 -6.00 -4.09 -12.02
C LYS A 277 -5.77 -3.11 -13.17
N ASN A 278 -4.51 -2.74 -13.39
CA ASN A 278 -4.11 -1.87 -14.49
C ASN A 278 -2.96 -2.48 -15.30
N SER A 279 -2.65 -1.87 -16.45
CA SER A 279 -1.64 -2.40 -17.38
C SER A 279 -0.19 -2.17 -16.96
N THR A 280 0.05 -1.48 -15.83
CA THR A 280 1.39 -1.17 -15.34
C THR A 280 1.87 -2.15 -14.28
N LEU A 281 1.00 -3.03 -13.79
CA LEU A 281 1.27 -3.95 -12.69
C LEU A 281 1.01 -5.40 -13.08
N VAL A 282 1.85 -6.29 -12.55
CA VAL A 282 1.61 -7.74 -12.51
C VAL A 282 1.13 -8.10 -11.11
N TYR A 283 0.06 -8.89 -11.01
CA TYR A 283 -0.41 -9.41 -9.73
C TYR A 283 -0.08 -10.89 -9.60
N ASP A 284 0.58 -11.25 -8.50
CA ASP A 284 0.81 -12.62 -8.06
C ASP A 284 -0.09 -12.88 -6.84
N PHE A 285 -1.08 -13.76 -6.99
CA PHE A 285 -1.88 -14.25 -5.89
C PHE A 285 -1.28 -15.56 -5.40
N LYS A 286 -0.73 -15.56 -4.19
CA LYS A 286 -0.02 -16.69 -3.60
C LYS A 286 -0.77 -17.30 -2.44
N PHE A 287 -1.15 -18.56 -2.55
CA PHE A 287 -1.65 -19.34 -1.43
C PHE A 287 -0.54 -20.22 -0.85
N LYS A 288 -0.31 -20.11 0.46
CA LYS A 288 0.70 -20.88 1.19
C LYS A 288 0.05 -21.87 2.16
N GLU A 289 0.43 -23.14 2.04
CA GLU A 289 0.01 -24.19 2.99
C GLU A 289 0.59 -23.94 4.38
N ALA A 290 -0.16 -24.31 5.42
CA ALA A 290 0.37 -24.32 6.78
C ALA A 290 1.31 -25.52 6.99
N VAL A 291 2.28 -25.35 7.87
CA VAL A 291 3.16 -26.44 8.30
C VAL A 291 2.33 -27.46 9.09
N ILE A 292 2.50 -28.74 8.73
CA ILE A 292 1.84 -29.90 9.35
C ILE A 292 2.50 -30.24 10.68
#